data_AF-A0A2N5K529-F1
#
_entry.id   AF-A0A2N5K529-F1
#
_cell.length_a   1.000
_cell.length_b   1.000
_cell.length_c   1.000
_cell.angle_alpha   90.00
_cell.angle_beta   90.00
_cell.angle_gamma   90.00
#
_symmetry.space_group_name_H-M   'P 1'
#
loop_
_entity.id
_entity.type
_entity.pdbx_description
1 polymer ?
#
loop_
_entity_poly.entity_id
_entity_poly.type
_entity_poly.pdbx_seq_one_letter_code
_entity_poly.pdbx_strand_id
1 'polypeptide(L)'
;MDAERAREAEPQGAQSNVNAVVSHLQERWNALFRLTTIKQAMDALGLPKDDALRLAIGDVLRTQPNVHPAVERWGPLAFILTEDEKRLARFLVQRAVDRRGKLAPAVVAQAIGWSEPDVAHGLNVLRQVGLLDWRGAGDAIAYSVAVDWQQRAGPLGFTFHTVQLEDGERFNVP
;
A
#
# COMPACT_ATOMS: atom_id res chain seq x y z
N MET A 1 30.14 18.25 -23.16
CA MET A 1 29.56 19.11 -22.12
C MET A 1 28.06 18.85 -22.07
N ASP A 2 27.66 17.56 -21.94
CA ASP A 2 26.26 17.10 -22.12
C ASP A 2 25.96 15.83 -21.30
N ALA A 3 26.49 15.73 -20.08
CA ALA A 3 26.13 14.67 -19.13
C ALA A 3 25.60 15.22 -17.80
N GLU A 4 25.73 16.53 -17.58
CA GLU A 4 25.44 17.18 -16.30
C GLU A 4 24.01 17.76 -16.23
N ARG A 5 23.39 18.05 -17.38
CA ARG A 5 21.99 18.54 -17.44
C ARG A 5 20.91 17.46 -17.35
N ALA A 6 21.25 16.19 -17.52
CA ALA A 6 20.28 15.09 -17.44
C ALA A 6 19.98 14.61 -16.01
N ARG A 7 20.80 15.00 -15.02
CA ARG A 7 20.65 14.56 -13.61
C ARG A 7 19.90 15.55 -12.71
N GLU A 8 19.56 16.75 -13.21
CA GLU A 8 18.88 17.78 -12.43
C GLU A 8 17.34 17.81 -12.61
N ALA A 9 16.80 17.13 -13.63
CA ALA A 9 15.36 17.15 -13.93
C ALA A 9 14.53 16.13 -13.14
N GLU A 10 15.13 15.02 -12.69
CA GLU A 10 14.41 13.91 -12.04
C GLU A 10 13.94 14.18 -10.59
N PRO A 11 14.67 14.87 -9.69
CA PRO A 11 14.21 15.06 -8.31
C PRO A 11 13.06 16.06 -8.18
N GLN A 12 12.96 17.05 -9.09
CA GLN A 12 11.89 18.05 -9.06
C GLN A 12 10.55 17.47 -9.53
N GLY A 13 10.56 16.61 -10.55
CA GLY A 13 9.36 15.92 -11.03
C GLY A 13 8.79 14.94 -10.00
N ALA A 14 9.67 14.17 -9.33
CA ALA A 14 9.25 13.25 -8.28
C ALA A 14 8.62 13.97 -7.08
N GLN A 15 9.26 15.04 -6.58
CA GLN A 15 8.71 15.81 -5.46
C GLN A 15 7.39 16.52 -5.85
N SER A 16 7.28 17.01 -7.08
CA SER A 16 6.04 17.60 -7.60
C SER A 16 4.91 16.59 -7.61
N ASN A 17 5.17 15.35 -8.06
CA ASN A 17 4.18 14.27 -8.04
C ASN A 17 3.77 13.89 -6.61
N VAL A 18 4.72 13.78 -5.68
CA VAL A 18 4.41 13.53 -4.26
C VAL A 18 3.44 14.58 -3.72
N ASN A 19 3.76 15.86 -3.93
CA ASN A 19 2.94 16.96 -3.45
C ASN A 19 1.54 16.94 -4.09
N ALA A 20 1.45 16.70 -5.40
CA ALA A 20 0.18 16.62 -6.12
C ALA A 20 -0.72 15.50 -5.58
N VAL A 21 -0.16 14.31 -5.32
CA VAL A 21 -0.91 13.19 -4.76
C VAL A 21 -1.36 13.49 -3.33
N VAL A 22 -0.49 14.05 -2.48
CA VAL A 22 -0.85 14.40 -1.10
C VAL A 22 -1.98 15.45 -1.07
N SER A 23 -1.89 16.49 -1.89
CA SER A 23 -2.95 17.51 -2.00
C SER A 23 -4.27 16.90 -2.46
N HIS A 24 -4.24 16.05 -3.49
CA HIS A 24 -5.43 15.33 -3.95
C HIS A 24 -6.02 14.47 -2.83
N LEU A 25 -5.21 13.69 -2.11
CA LEU A 25 -5.68 12.87 -0.98
C LEU A 25 -6.37 13.72 0.09
N GLN A 26 -5.81 14.86 0.48
CA GLN A 26 -6.40 15.77 1.46
C GLN A 26 -7.77 16.30 0.99
N GLU A 27 -7.87 16.74 -0.26
CA GLU A 27 -9.15 17.17 -0.86
C GLU A 27 -10.18 16.03 -0.82
N ARG A 28 -9.77 14.82 -1.17
CA ARG A 28 -10.65 13.65 -1.19
C ARG A 28 -11.12 13.24 0.20
N TRP A 29 -10.26 13.27 1.20
CA TRP A 29 -10.59 12.90 2.58
C TRP A 29 -11.45 13.94 3.31
N ASN A 30 -11.54 15.17 2.80
CA ASN A 30 -12.52 16.16 3.28
C ASN A 30 -13.97 15.81 2.90
N ALA A 31 -14.16 14.94 1.91
CA ALA A 31 -15.48 14.42 1.57
C ALA A 31 -15.88 13.27 2.53
N LEU A 32 -17.14 13.31 2.99
CA LEU A 32 -17.67 12.35 3.95
C LEU A 32 -17.42 10.88 3.54
N PHE A 33 -16.86 10.12 4.47
CA PHE A 33 -16.57 8.68 4.37
C PHE A 33 -15.57 8.25 3.30
N ARG A 34 -14.93 9.16 2.58
CA ARG A 34 -13.96 8.79 1.54
C ARG A 34 -12.60 8.47 2.15
N LEU A 35 -12.15 7.25 1.91
CA LEU A 35 -10.82 6.73 2.25
C LEU A 35 -10.07 6.37 0.97
N THR A 36 -9.82 7.38 0.13
CA THR A 36 -9.01 7.23 -1.09
C THR A 36 -7.60 6.78 -0.72
N THR A 37 -7.13 5.69 -1.32
CA THR A 37 -5.75 5.19 -1.18
C THR A 37 -4.79 5.98 -2.08
N ILE A 38 -3.49 5.92 -1.78
CA ILE A 38 -2.45 6.54 -2.63
C ILE A 38 -2.56 6.02 -4.06
N LYS A 39 -2.78 4.71 -4.25
CA LYS A 39 -2.98 4.12 -5.58
C LYS A 39 -4.19 4.75 -6.30
N GLN A 40 -5.33 4.85 -5.63
CA GLN A 40 -6.54 5.43 -6.24
C GLN A 40 -6.33 6.91 -6.61
N ALA A 41 -5.61 7.67 -5.78
CA ALA A 41 -5.24 9.06 -6.09
C ALA A 41 -4.27 9.16 -7.29
N MET A 42 -3.26 8.28 -7.35
CA MET A 42 -2.35 8.20 -8.49
C MET A 42 -3.10 7.87 -9.79
N ASP A 43 -3.99 6.88 -9.75
CA ASP A 43 -4.83 6.50 -10.90
C ASP A 43 -5.70 7.71 -11.36
N ALA A 44 -6.32 8.44 -10.42
CA ALA A 44 -7.15 9.60 -10.71
C ALA A 44 -6.36 10.78 -11.32
N LEU A 45 -5.08 10.91 -10.96
CA LEU A 45 -4.16 11.91 -11.52
C LEU A 45 -3.48 11.44 -12.82
N GLY A 46 -3.79 10.24 -13.31
CA GLY A 46 -3.18 9.69 -14.52
C GLY A 46 -1.68 9.36 -14.36
N LEU A 47 -1.22 9.17 -13.13
CA LEU A 47 0.17 8.80 -12.85
C LEU A 47 0.41 7.32 -13.17
N PRO A 48 1.64 6.94 -13.60
CA PRO A 48 1.97 5.55 -13.86
C PRO A 48 1.88 4.69 -12.59
N LYS A 49 1.71 3.38 -12.79
CA LYS A 49 1.82 2.40 -11.72
C LYS A 49 3.28 2.34 -11.25
N ASP A 50 3.57 3.07 -10.18
CA ASP A 50 4.90 3.19 -9.60
C ASP A 50 4.84 2.99 -8.08
N ASP A 51 5.29 1.83 -7.62
CA ASP A 51 5.32 1.51 -6.20
C ASP A 51 6.38 2.29 -5.45
N ALA A 52 7.49 2.69 -6.08
CA ALA A 52 8.50 3.51 -5.42
C ALA A 52 7.91 4.88 -5.09
N LEU A 53 7.19 5.50 -6.04
CA LEU A 53 6.46 6.74 -5.79
C LEU A 53 5.36 6.54 -4.73
N ARG A 54 4.55 5.49 -4.85
CA ARG A 54 3.48 5.19 -3.87
C ARG A 54 4.04 5.04 -2.45
N LEU A 55 5.15 4.34 -2.29
CA LEU A 55 5.78 4.11 -0.99
C LEU A 55 6.48 5.36 -0.45
N ALA A 56 7.09 6.18 -1.31
CA ALA A 56 7.61 7.48 -0.92
C ALA A 56 6.51 8.41 -0.38
N ILE A 57 5.34 8.43 -1.02
CA ILE A 57 4.15 9.15 -0.50
C ILE A 57 3.71 8.51 0.82
N GLY A 58 3.75 7.19 0.93
CA GLY A 58 3.47 6.48 2.18
C GLY A 58 4.40 6.86 3.33
N ASP A 59 5.67 7.13 3.05
CA ASP A 59 6.63 7.62 4.04
C ASP A 59 6.29 9.03 4.54
N VAL A 60 5.74 9.88 3.67
CA VAL A 60 5.17 11.17 4.08
C VAL A 60 4.04 10.95 5.08
N LEU A 61 3.08 10.07 4.77
CA LEU A 61 1.95 9.80 5.68
C LEU A 61 2.40 9.18 7.01
N ARG A 62 3.45 8.35 7.01
CA ARG A 62 4.01 7.73 8.22
C ARG A 62 4.77 8.73 9.11
N THR A 63 5.49 9.67 8.51
CA THR A 63 6.30 10.65 9.23
C THR A 63 5.52 11.90 9.63
N GLN A 64 4.40 12.18 8.95
CA GLN A 64 3.55 13.35 9.18
C GLN A 64 2.09 12.92 9.37
N PRO A 65 1.74 12.23 10.48
CA PRO A 65 0.38 11.75 10.71
C PRO A 65 -0.65 12.88 10.82
N ASN A 66 -0.20 14.11 11.13
CA ASN A 66 -1.01 15.32 11.19
C ASN A 66 -1.28 15.95 9.81
N VAL A 67 -0.84 15.34 8.70
CA VAL A 67 -1.16 15.80 7.34
C VAL A 67 -2.66 15.83 7.08
N HIS A 68 -3.43 14.96 7.73
CA HIS A 68 -4.89 14.97 7.72
C HIS A 68 -5.47 14.13 8.87
N PRO A 69 -6.60 14.52 9.51
CA PRO A 69 -7.25 13.73 10.56
C PRO A 69 -7.62 12.29 10.17
N ALA A 70 -7.80 12.02 8.88
CA ALA A 70 -8.04 10.66 8.38
C ALA A 70 -6.84 9.74 8.60
N VAL A 71 -5.61 10.26 8.46
CA VAL A 71 -4.36 9.49 8.65
C VAL A 71 -4.19 9.15 10.12
N GLU A 72 -4.38 10.12 11.00
CA GLU A 72 -4.35 9.91 12.45
C GLU A 72 -5.42 8.91 12.90
N ARG A 73 -6.66 9.04 12.38
CA ARG A 73 -7.78 8.19 12.77
C ARG A 73 -7.64 6.75 12.30
N TRP A 74 -7.23 6.53 11.05
CA TRP A 74 -7.29 5.21 10.42
C TRP A 74 -5.93 4.52 10.30
N GLY A 75 -4.84 5.26 10.55
CA GLY A 75 -3.48 4.79 10.37
C GLY A 75 -3.01 4.89 8.91
N PRO A 76 -1.71 5.10 8.68
CA PRO A 76 -1.17 5.32 7.34
C PRO A 76 -1.32 4.09 6.42
N LEU A 77 -1.26 2.87 6.96
CA LEU A 77 -1.37 1.66 6.14
C LEU A 77 -2.75 1.49 5.49
N ALA A 78 -3.79 2.12 6.03
CA ALA A 78 -5.11 2.16 5.41
C ALA A 78 -5.08 2.83 4.02
N PHE A 79 -4.14 3.76 3.80
CA PHE A 79 -4.02 4.55 2.58
C PHE A 79 -2.85 4.08 1.69
N ILE A 80 -1.80 3.51 2.29
CA ILE A 80 -0.63 3.01 1.56
C ILE A 80 -0.93 1.71 0.83
N LEU A 81 -1.55 0.75 1.54
CA LEU A 81 -1.80 -0.57 0.99
C LEU A 81 -2.91 -0.52 -0.05
N THR A 82 -2.68 -1.21 -1.16
CA THR A 82 -3.73 -1.49 -2.13
C THR A 82 -4.75 -2.46 -1.53
N GLU A 83 -5.95 -2.48 -2.12
CA GLU A 83 -7.01 -3.45 -1.80
C GLU A 83 -6.48 -4.90 -1.86
N ASP A 84 -5.67 -5.13 -2.88
CA ASP A 84 -5.01 -6.38 -3.21
C ASP A 84 -3.97 -6.76 -2.13
N GLU A 85 -3.08 -5.84 -1.75
CA GLU A 85 -2.10 -6.07 -0.69
C GLU A 85 -2.76 -6.32 0.67
N LYS A 86 -3.88 -5.65 0.96
CA LYS A 86 -4.68 -5.92 2.17
C LYS A 86 -5.22 -7.36 2.16
N ARG A 87 -5.66 -7.87 1.01
CA ARG A 87 -6.11 -9.28 0.88
C ARG A 87 -4.97 -10.25 1.15
N LEU A 88 -3.79 -10.01 0.57
CA LEU A 88 -2.59 -10.82 0.82
C LEU A 88 -2.20 -10.79 2.30
N ALA A 89 -2.12 -9.60 2.91
CA ALA A 89 -1.78 -9.45 4.32
C ALA A 89 -2.77 -10.20 5.23
N ARG A 90 -4.07 -10.02 5.00
CA ARG A 90 -5.13 -10.73 5.73
C ARG A 90 -4.99 -12.24 5.61
N PHE A 91 -4.76 -12.74 4.39
CA PHE A 91 -4.61 -14.17 4.12
C PHE A 91 -3.44 -14.79 4.91
N LEU A 92 -2.30 -14.10 4.94
CA LEU A 92 -1.09 -14.56 5.64
C LEU A 92 -1.24 -14.49 7.15
N VAL A 93 -1.80 -13.40 7.68
CA VAL A 93 -2.02 -13.21 9.11
C VAL A 93 -2.99 -14.26 9.68
N GLN A 94 -4.07 -14.57 8.96
CA GLN A 94 -5.04 -15.58 9.39
C GLN A 94 -4.47 -17.01 9.43
N ARG A 95 -3.39 -17.28 8.71
CA ARG A 95 -2.73 -18.59 8.63
C ARG A 95 -1.45 -18.69 9.46
N ALA A 96 -1.03 -17.59 10.07
CA ALA A 96 0.17 -17.57 10.87
C ALA A 96 -0.09 -18.27 12.22
N VAL A 97 0.71 -19.28 12.54
CA VAL A 97 0.77 -19.93 13.86
C VAL A 97 1.97 -19.35 14.59
N ASP A 98 1.77 -18.82 15.79
CA ASP A 98 2.80 -18.08 16.55
C ASP A 98 3.47 -16.97 15.71
N ARG A 99 2.66 -16.29 14.90
CA ARG A 99 3.06 -15.25 13.94
C ARG A 99 3.97 -15.75 12.82
N ARG A 100 4.09 -17.05 12.59
CA ARG A 100 4.91 -17.63 11.52
C ARG A 100 4.08 -18.50 10.61
N GLY A 101 4.49 -18.60 9.36
CA GLY A 101 3.86 -19.50 8.40
C GLY A 101 4.83 -19.95 7.32
N LYS A 102 4.48 -21.05 6.67
CA LYS A 102 5.17 -21.57 5.50
C LYS A 102 4.13 -22.06 4.50
N LEU A 103 4.09 -21.47 3.30
CA LEU A 103 3.09 -21.76 2.27
C LEU A 103 3.74 -21.81 0.89
N ALA A 104 3.26 -22.68 -0.01
CA ALA A 104 3.67 -22.64 -1.40
C ALA A 104 3.14 -21.36 -2.09
N PRO A 105 3.93 -20.67 -2.94
CA PRO A 105 3.47 -19.49 -3.68
C PRO A 105 2.17 -19.74 -4.44
N ALA A 106 2.05 -20.89 -5.11
CA ALA A 106 0.85 -21.30 -5.84
C ALA A 106 -0.43 -21.32 -4.97
N VAL A 107 -0.32 -21.75 -3.71
CA VAL A 107 -1.47 -21.77 -2.78
C VAL A 107 -1.91 -20.36 -2.42
N VAL A 108 -0.95 -19.46 -2.21
CA VAL A 108 -1.25 -18.04 -1.94
C VAL A 108 -1.90 -17.41 -3.18
N ALA A 109 -1.26 -17.58 -4.34
CA ALA A 109 -1.68 -17.07 -5.64
C ALA A 109 -3.12 -17.48 -5.96
N GLN A 110 -3.42 -18.78 -5.86
CA GLN A 110 -4.77 -19.31 -6.07
C GLN A 110 -5.79 -18.71 -5.10
N ALA A 111 -5.44 -18.58 -3.81
CA ALA A 111 -6.38 -18.13 -2.80
C ALA A 111 -6.78 -16.66 -2.93
N ILE A 112 -5.91 -15.81 -3.50
CA ILE A 112 -6.19 -14.38 -3.69
C ILE A 112 -6.42 -13.98 -5.16
N GLY A 113 -6.35 -14.95 -6.08
CA GLY A 113 -6.58 -14.74 -7.52
C GLY A 113 -5.44 -14.01 -8.22
N TRP A 114 -4.20 -14.23 -7.79
CA TRP A 114 -3.00 -13.58 -8.32
C TRP A 114 -2.10 -14.55 -9.08
N SER A 115 -1.13 -14.00 -9.82
CA SER A 115 0.03 -14.78 -10.27
C SER A 115 1.06 -14.92 -9.14
N GLU A 116 1.93 -15.93 -9.20
CA GLU A 116 3.04 -16.05 -8.24
C GLU A 116 4.00 -14.84 -8.26
N PRO A 117 4.34 -14.25 -9.42
CA PRO A 117 5.08 -12.98 -9.46
C PRO A 117 4.40 -11.85 -8.68
N ASP A 118 3.08 -11.70 -8.81
CA ASP A 118 2.34 -10.67 -8.07
C ASP A 118 2.38 -10.96 -6.56
N VAL A 119 2.33 -12.23 -6.14
CA VAL A 119 2.46 -12.61 -4.72
C VAL A 119 3.83 -12.20 -4.19
N ALA A 120 4.90 -12.51 -4.93
CA ALA A 120 6.26 -12.13 -4.54
C ALA A 120 6.41 -10.60 -4.45
N HIS A 121 5.81 -9.87 -5.40
CA HIS A 121 5.77 -8.41 -5.39
C HIS A 121 5.03 -7.88 -4.16
N GLY A 122 3.81 -8.35 -3.88
CA GLY A 122 3.03 -7.94 -2.71
C GLY A 122 3.74 -8.28 -1.40
N LEU A 123 4.43 -9.41 -1.30
CA LEU A 123 5.25 -9.76 -0.14
C LEU A 123 6.40 -8.78 0.08
N ASN A 124 7.04 -8.29 -0.99
CA ASN A 124 8.05 -7.24 -0.89
C ASN A 124 7.46 -5.93 -0.37
N VAL A 125 6.27 -5.53 -0.83
CA VAL A 125 5.58 -4.35 -0.31
C VAL A 125 5.25 -4.53 1.18
N LEU A 126 4.68 -5.68 1.57
CA LEU A 126 4.34 -5.97 2.97
C LEU A 126 5.58 -5.97 3.89
N ARG A 127 6.74 -6.39 3.37
CA ARG A 127 8.03 -6.23 4.06
C ARG A 127 8.44 -4.78 4.20
N GLN A 128 8.39 -4.00 3.12
CA GLN A 128 8.81 -2.59 3.13
C GLN A 128 7.92 -1.72 4.02
N VAL A 129 6.64 -2.03 4.15
CA VAL A 129 5.75 -1.35 5.11
C VAL A 129 5.87 -1.90 6.53
N GLY A 130 6.67 -2.94 6.75
CA GLY A 130 6.97 -3.52 8.04
C GLY A 130 5.83 -4.33 8.66
N LEU A 131 4.93 -4.91 7.86
CA LEU A 131 3.86 -5.78 8.37
C LEU A 131 4.30 -7.22 8.57
N LEU A 132 5.27 -7.68 7.78
CA LEU A 132 5.84 -9.01 7.89
C LEU A 132 7.29 -9.03 7.40
N ASP A 133 7.98 -10.12 7.67
CA ASP A 133 9.18 -10.51 6.93
C ASP A 133 8.91 -11.83 6.21
N TRP A 134 9.68 -12.11 5.16
CA TRP A 134 9.54 -13.34 4.38
C TRP A 134 10.88 -13.81 3.82
N ARG A 135 10.93 -15.04 3.31
CA ARG A 135 12.05 -15.55 2.51
C ARG A 135 11.60 -16.76 1.72
N GLY A 136 12.28 -17.00 0.60
CA GLY A 136 12.21 -18.29 -0.08
C GLY A 136 12.73 -19.40 0.83
N ALA A 137 12.04 -20.54 0.82
CA ALA A 137 12.35 -21.72 1.61
C ALA A 137 12.08 -22.99 0.77
N GLY A 138 12.90 -23.19 -0.25
CA GLY A 138 12.67 -24.22 -1.28
C GLY A 138 11.54 -23.80 -2.20
N ASP A 139 10.53 -24.67 -2.33
CA ASP A 139 9.28 -24.48 -3.07
C ASP A 139 8.22 -23.67 -2.32
N ALA A 140 8.59 -23.11 -1.16
CA ALA A 140 7.68 -22.41 -0.27
C ALA A 140 8.20 -21.03 0.13
N ILE A 141 7.27 -20.23 0.64
CA ILE A 141 7.49 -18.93 1.26
C ILE A 141 7.41 -19.14 2.76
N ALA A 142 8.50 -18.89 3.47
CA ALA A 142 8.48 -18.79 4.92
C ALA A 142 8.29 -17.32 5.31
N TYR A 143 7.36 -17.01 6.21
CA TYR A 143 7.08 -15.64 6.62
C TYR A 143 6.85 -15.52 8.13
N SER A 144 7.07 -14.32 8.66
CA SER A 144 6.77 -13.94 10.03
C SER A 144 6.05 -12.60 10.08
N VAL A 145 4.91 -12.54 10.74
CA VAL A 145 4.11 -11.34 10.93
C VAL A 145 4.72 -10.49 12.05
N ALA A 146 4.72 -9.16 11.88
CA ALA A 146 5.19 -8.22 12.89
C ALA A 146 4.45 -8.41 14.23
N VAL A 147 5.12 -8.15 15.34
CA VAL A 147 4.56 -8.33 16.69
C VAL A 147 3.37 -7.41 16.94
N ASP A 148 3.45 -6.21 16.39
CA ASP A 148 2.55 -5.08 16.51
C ASP A 148 1.74 -4.85 15.23
N TRP A 149 1.51 -5.90 14.43
CA TRP A 149 0.84 -5.77 13.13
C TRP A 149 -0.57 -5.18 13.25
N GLN A 150 -1.32 -5.50 14.32
CA GLN A 150 -2.65 -4.93 14.54
C GLN A 150 -2.58 -3.41 14.72
N GLN A 151 -1.62 -2.94 15.52
CA GLN A 151 -1.42 -1.51 15.76
C GLN A 151 -1.00 -0.81 14.46
N ARG A 152 -0.11 -1.44 13.67
CA ARG A 152 0.34 -0.90 12.38
C ARG A 152 -0.78 -0.81 11.35
N ALA A 153 -1.64 -1.83 11.28
CA ALA A 153 -2.75 -1.88 10.34
C ALA A 153 -3.86 -0.86 10.65
N GLY A 154 -3.85 -0.29 11.86
CA GLY A 154 -4.83 0.70 12.30
C GLY A 154 -6.23 0.12 12.52
N PRO A 155 -7.22 0.95 12.87
CA PRO A 155 -8.56 0.48 13.25
C PRO A 155 -9.31 -0.30 12.17
N LEU A 156 -9.01 -0.06 10.89
CA LEU A 156 -9.62 -0.81 9.77
C LEU A 156 -8.96 -2.17 9.54
N GLY A 157 -7.77 -2.40 10.09
CA GLY A 157 -6.98 -3.59 9.80
C GLY A 157 -6.77 -3.77 8.30
N PHE A 158 -7.27 -4.89 7.77
CA PHE A 158 -7.25 -5.20 6.33
C PHE A 158 -8.63 -5.16 5.68
N THR A 159 -9.61 -4.58 6.36
CA THR A 159 -10.97 -4.43 5.84
C THR A 159 -11.06 -3.19 4.95
N PHE A 160 -11.85 -3.30 3.89
CA PHE A 160 -12.15 -2.19 2.99
C PHE A 160 -13.41 -2.52 2.19
N HIS A 161 -14.13 -1.48 1.80
CA HIS A 161 -15.19 -1.54 0.81
C HIS A 161 -14.92 -0.51 -0.27
N THR A 162 -14.74 -0.95 -1.52
CA THR A 162 -14.50 -0.05 -2.65
C THR A 162 -15.82 0.42 -3.22
N VAL A 163 -16.00 1.72 -3.29
CA VAL A 163 -17.07 2.38 -4.06
C VAL A 163 -16.49 2.84 -5.38
N GLN A 164 -17.23 2.59 -6.47
CA GLN A 164 -16.93 3.13 -7.78
C GLN A 164 -18.12 4.01 -8.22
N LEU A 165 -17.83 5.25 -8.61
CA LEU A 165 -18.83 6.18 -9.15
C LEU A 165 -18.98 5.98 -10.66
N GLU A 166 -20.06 6.54 -11.23
CA GLU A 166 -20.34 6.45 -12.67
C GLU A 166 -19.27 7.13 -13.54
N ASP A 167 -18.61 8.17 -13.01
CA ASP A 167 -17.50 8.86 -13.66
C ASP A 167 -16.17 8.08 -13.64
N GLY A 168 -16.18 6.87 -13.04
CA GLY A 168 -15.03 5.99 -12.93
C GLY A 168 -14.18 6.21 -11.68
N GLU A 169 -14.50 7.21 -10.85
CA GLU A 169 -13.78 7.46 -9.61
C GLU A 169 -13.93 6.31 -8.61
N ARG A 170 -12.83 5.96 -7.93
CA ARG A 170 -12.79 4.89 -6.93
C ARG A 170 -12.24 5.38 -5.60
N PHE A 171 -12.89 4.99 -4.51
CA PHE A 171 -12.43 5.25 -3.14
C PHE A 171 -12.90 4.14 -2.21
N ASN A 172 -12.23 3.98 -1.07
CA ASN A 172 -12.71 3.08 -0.03
C ASN A 172 -13.64 3.79 0.95
N VAL A 173 -14.51 3.04 1.62
CA VAL A 173 -15.26 3.47 2.80
C VAL A 173 -14.94 2.54 3.98
N PRO A 174 -15.13 2.99 5.24
CA PRO A 174 -14.92 2.16 6.43
C PRO A 174 -15.72 0.85 6.41
#